data_AF-A0A446BAV0-F1
#
_entry.id   AF-A0A446BAV0-F1
#
_cell.length_a   1.000
_cell.length_b   1.000
_cell.length_c   1.000
_cell.angle_alpha   90.00
_cell.angle_beta   90.00
_cell.angle_gamma   90.00
#
_symmetry.space_group_name_H-M   'P 1'
#
loop_
_entity.id
_entity.type
_entity.pdbx_description
1 polymer ?
#
loop_
_entity_poly.entity_id
_entity_poly.type
_entity_poly.pdbx_seq_one_letter_code
_entity_poly.pdbx_strand_id
1 'polypeptide(L)'
;MKLTPIKIKGKAGPRKVWRPPNRQRVSHKRAREEDDDAPDERAGAPPRRRFKSKKPAAAVEELPTEILERIIFMSRNLNFLRSSLRLGYRFSSRSFLTELLEAAFAPTWDVWYGRRRHEVMPHQKDLLDPKRIPGDPDFQGAVLACPWVNVGLVLEAQQKWCRRNGGPGMLLANSTPPSATVNQGLTDAAARFEEDWKDVVLVHSWGASLRPEMWELTGRGYDNIAAASDRQLALVIFLLLAQMDAFSHWPLFLIEQKLDAARQLQQTAPPADRLLWQFAGTVLENYGDGARLPKPNG
;
A
#
# COMPACT_ATOMS: atom_id res chain seq x y z
N MET A 1 -35.01 48.05 17.81
CA MET A 1 -34.91 46.79 17.05
C MET A 1 -35.25 45.64 17.99
N LYS A 2 -36.21 44.78 17.64
CA LYS A 2 -36.69 43.67 18.50
C LYS A 2 -35.75 42.47 18.33
N LEU A 3 -34.98 42.16 19.37
CA LEU A 3 -34.09 40.99 19.41
C LEU A 3 -34.92 39.72 19.68
N THR A 4 -34.72 38.68 18.88
CA THR A 4 -35.34 37.37 19.07
C THR A 4 -34.69 36.65 20.26
N PRO A 5 -35.49 36.10 21.20
CA PRO A 5 -34.93 35.41 22.36
C PRO A 5 -34.35 34.06 21.96
N ILE A 6 -33.06 33.87 22.25
CA ILE A 6 -32.37 32.59 22.12
C ILE A 6 -32.88 31.64 23.20
N LYS A 7 -33.65 30.62 22.79
CA LYS A 7 -34.07 29.51 23.65
C LYS A 7 -32.85 28.65 24.00
N ILE A 8 -32.24 28.91 25.16
CA ILE A 8 -31.22 28.04 25.74
C ILE A 8 -31.92 26.75 26.20
N LYS A 9 -31.70 25.68 25.45
CA LYS A 9 -32.30 24.35 25.70
C LYS A 9 -31.70 23.74 26.97
N GLY A 10 -32.41 23.93 28.08
CA GLY A 10 -32.55 22.98 29.19
C GLY A 10 -31.27 22.39 29.79
N LYS A 11 -30.97 22.87 31.00
CA LYS A 11 -30.19 22.23 32.06
C LYS A 11 -30.17 20.70 31.94
N ALA A 12 -28.97 20.16 31.90
CA ALA A 12 -28.67 18.73 32.04
C ALA A 12 -29.50 18.12 33.18
N GLY A 13 -30.37 17.18 32.83
CA GLY A 13 -30.96 16.28 33.81
C GLY A 13 -29.85 15.54 34.58
N PRO A 14 -30.17 15.02 35.78
CA PRO A 14 -29.20 14.36 36.64
C PRO A 14 -28.42 13.31 35.86
N ARG A 15 -27.09 13.42 35.88
CA ARG A 15 -26.17 12.47 35.25
C ARG A 15 -26.58 11.06 35.70
N LYS A 16 -27.11 10.25 34.78
CA LYS A 16 -27.36 8.83 35.06
C LYS A 16 -26.04 8.23 35.49
N VAL A 17 -25.93 7.86 36.77
CA VAL A 17 -24.79 7.11 37.30
C VAL A 17 -24.65 5.88 36.42
N TRP A 18 -23.52 5.79 35.73
CA TRP A 18 -23.21 4.65 34.86
C TRP A 18 -23.26 3.39 35.73
N ARG A 19 -24.23 2.52 35.44
CA ARG A 19 -24.29 1.18 36.02
C ARG A 19 -23.70 0.23 34.99
N PRO A 20 -22.72 -0.62 35.34
CA PRO A 20 -22.23 -1.64 34.43
C PRO A 20 -23.39 -2.51 33.95
N PRO A 21 -23.40 -2.94 32.67
CA PRO A 21 -24.48 -3.74 32.11
C PRO A 21 -24.69 -5.00 32.96
N ASN A 22 -25.84 -5.10 33.62
CA ASN A 22 -26.17 -6.27 34.43
C ASN A 22 -26.24 -7.50 33.52
N ARG A 23 -25.23 -8.37 33.64
CA ARG A 23 -24.98 -9.55 32.78
C ARG A 23 -26.18 -10.52 32.74
N GLN A 24 -27.04 -10.48 33.77
CA GLN A 24 -28.18 -11.38 33.91
C GLN A 24 -29.41 -10.98 33.08
N ARG A 25 -29.53 -9.72 32.62
CA ARG A 25 -30.72 -9.27 31.86
C ARG A 25 -30.68 -9.58 30.36
N VAL A 26 -29.57 -10.08 29.83
CA VAL A 26 -29.46 -10.45 28.41
C VAL A 26 -30.03 -11.86 28.13
N SER A 27 -30.20 -12.69 29.17
CA SER A 27 -30.72 -14.05 29.03
C SER A 27 -32.24 -14.08 28.75
N HIS A 28 -33.05 -13.29 29.46
CA HIS A 28 -34.51 -13.40 29.35
C HIS A 28 -35.14 -12.79 28.09
N LYS A 29 -34.39 -12.02 27.28
CA LYS A 29 -34.92 -11.53 26.00
C LYS A 29 -34.72 -12.51 24.83
N ARG A 30 -34.02 -13.63 25.04
CA ARG A 30 -33.90 -14.69 24.04
C ARG A 30 -35.02 -15.74 24.11
N ALA A 31 -35.71 -15.87 25.24
CA ALA A 31 -36.71 -16.93 25.45
C ALA A 31 -38.13 -16.60 24.95
N ARG A 32 -38.33 -15.58 24.09
CA ARG A 32 -39.68 -15.22 23.57
C ARG A 32 -39.74 -15.05 22.06
N GLU A 33 -38.73 -15.50 21.33
CA GLU A 33 -38.73 -15.57 19.85
C GLU A 33 -38.44 -16.99 19.35
N GLU A 34 -38.69 -18.03 20.16
CA GLU A 34 -38.34 -19.44 19.86
C GLU A 34 -39.51 -20.30 19.32
N ASP A 35 -40.68 -19.73 19.01
CA ASP A 35 -41.87 -20.54 18.64
C ASP A 35 -42.27 -20.53 17.16
N ASP A 36 -41.52 -19.90 16.24
CA ASP A 36 -41.82 -20.04 14.80
C ASP A 36 -40.53 -20.14 13.97
N ASP A 37 -40.47 -21.22 13.18
CA ASP A 37 -39.48 -21.63 12.17
C ASP A 37 -38.35 -22.59 12.60
N ALA A 38 -38.51 -23.81 12.08
CA ALA A 38 -37.74 -25.02 12.28
C ALA A 38 -36.22 -24.90 12.03
N PRO A 39 -35.39 -25.69 12.74
CA PRO A 39 -33.95 -25.72 12.53
C PRO A 39 -33.58 -26.69 11.40
N ASP A 40 -32.95 -26.16 10.34
CA ASP A 40 -32.09 -26.94 9.45
C ASP A 40 -30.71 -27.04 10.11
N GLU A 41 -30.37 -28.23 10.59
CA GLU A 41 -29.12 -28.59 11.25
C GLU A 41 -27.95 -28.55 10.24
N ARG A 42 -27.38 -27.37 10.00
CA ARG A 42 -26.01 -27.25 9.50
C ARG A 42 -25.13 -26.38 10.39
N ALA A 43 -24.19 -27.09 11.01
CA ALA A 43 -23.19 -26.69 11.98
C ALA A 43 -22.46 -25.35 11.69
N GLY A 44 -22.34 -24.55 12.77
CA GLY A 44 -21.04 -23.96 13.15
C GLY A 44 -20.74 -22.52 12.72
N ALA A 45 -21.54 -21.87 11.88
CA ALA A 45 -21.26 -20.49 11.49
C ALA A 45 -21.92 -19.47 12.46
N PRO A 46 -21.17 -18.54 13.08
CA PRO A 46 -21.76 -17.51 13.93
C PRO A 46 -22.79 -16.69 13.13
N PRO A 47 -23.96 -16.37 13.72
CA PRO A 47 -25.05 -15.74 13.00
C PRO A 47 -24.58 -14.39 12.44
N ARG A 48 -24.45 -14.33 11.11
CA ARG A 48 -24.21 -13.08 10.37
C ARG A 48 -25.29 -12.10 10.79
N ARG A 49 -24.91 -11.07 11.55
CA ARG A 49 -25.81 -9.98 11.95
C ARG A 49 -26.38 -9.36 10.68
N ARG A 50 -27.58 -9.81 10.28
CA ARG A 50 -28.37 -9.13 9.25
C ARG A 50 -28.72 -7.77 9.83
N PHE A 51 -27.98 -6.75 9.41
CA PHE A 51 -28.35 -5.36 9.65
C PHE A 51 -29.72 -5.16 9.00
N LYS A 52 -30.80 -5.26 9.78
CA LYS A 52 -32.15 -4.88 9.33
C LYS A 52 -32.16 -3.36 9.16
N SER A 53 -31.66 -2.89 8.02
CA SER A 53 -31.67 -1.48 7.63
C SER A 53 -33.10 -1.07 7.28
N LYS A 54 -33.87 -0.61 8.27
CA LYS A 54 -35.22 -0.03 8.06
C LYS A 54 -35.17 1.39 7.48
N LYS A 55 -33.98 1.92 7.15
CA LYS A 55 -33.86 3.24 6.55
C LYS A 55 -33.97 3.09 5.02
N PRO A 56 -34.83 3.88 4.36
CA PRO A 56 -34.88 3.92 2.91
C PRO A 56 -33.49 4.28 2.37
N ALA A 57 -33.14 3.70 1.22
CA ALA A 57 -31.91 4.04 0.52
C ALA A 57 -31.89 5.54 0.23
N ALA A 58 -30.72 6.18 0.30
CA ALA A 58 -30.61 7.52 -0.27
C ALA A 58 -30.84 7.41 -1.79
N ALA A 59 -31.45 8.43 -2.43
CA ALA A 59 -31.73 8.39 -3.87
C ALA A 59 -30.49 8.06 -4.73
N VAL A 60 -29.30 8.45 -4.27
CA VAL A 60 -28.03 8.12 -4.91
C VAL A 60 -27.73 6.61 -4.87
N GLU A 61 -28.08 5.91 -3.79
CA GLU A 61 -27.84 4.47 -3.67
C GLU A 61 -28.73 3.62 -4.58
N GLU A 62 -29.86 4.19 -5.04
CA GLU A 62 -30.80 3.55 -5.97
C GLU A 62 -30.29 3.54 -7.41
N LEU A 63 -29.24 4.30 -7.71
CA LEU A 63 -28.64 4.33 -9.04
C LEU A 63 -28.04 2.96 -9.44
N PRO A 64 -28.02 2.64 -10.75
CA PRO A 64 -27.27 1.51 -11.28
C PRO A 64 -25.79 1.57 -10.90
N THR A 65 -25.15 0.41 -10.77
CA THR A 65 -23.76 0.32 -10.28
C THR A 65 -22.83 1.08 -11.21
N GLU A 66 -23.05 0.98 -12.51
CA GLU A 66 -22.24 1.55 -13.58
C GLU A 66 -22.24 3.08 -13.54
N ILE A 67 -23.38 3.69 -13.18
CA ILE A 67 -23.50 5.15 -13.02
C ILE A 67 -22.74 5.60 -11.78
N LEU A 68 -22.85 4.85 -10.69
CA LEU A 68 -22.12 5.14 -9.45
C LEU A 68 -20.60 5.01 -9.64
N GLU A 69 -20.13 3.99 -10.35
CA GLU A 69 -18.72 3.83 -10.69
C GLU A 69 -18.21 5.05 -11.48
N ARG A 70 -18.93 5.46 -12.53
CA ARG A 70 -18.58 6.67 -13.30
C ARG A 70 -18.52 7.91 -12.42
N ILE A 71 -19.47 8.11 -11.52
CA ILE A 71 -19.45 9.24 -10.57
C ILE A 71 -18.20 9.17 -9.68
N ILE A 72 -17.84 8.01 -9.16
CA ILE A 72 -16.65 7.84 -8.31
C ILE A 72 -15.37 8.16 -9.10
N PHE A 73 -15.21 7.60 -10.30
CA PHE A 73 -14.03 7.84 -11.14
C PHE A 73 -13.93 9.30 -11.59
N MET A 74 -15.05 9.94 -11.94
CA MET A 74 -15.06 11.36 -12.34
C MET A 74 -14.80 12.29 -11.16
N SER A 75 -15.37 12.00 -9.99
CA SER A 75 -15.23 12.86 -8.81
C SER A 75 -13.89 12.72 -8.09
N ARG A 76 -13.18 11.59 -8.28
CA ARG A 76 -11.94 11.24 -7.56
C ARG A 76 -12.05 11.43 -6.04
N ASN A 77 -13.26 11.23 -5.49
CA ASN A 77 -13.54 11.49 -4.08
C ASN A 77 -13.94 10.21 -3.35
N LEU A 78 -12.99 9.66 -2.59
CA LEU A 78 -13.21 8.42 -1.82
C LEU A 78 -14.18 8.59 -0.65
N ASN A 79 -14.50 9.82 -0.25
CA ASN A 79 -15.49 10.06 0.80
C ASN A 79 -16.88 9.56 0.39
N PHE A 80 -17.15 9.46 -0.91
CA PHE A 80 -18.38 8.88 -1.43
C PHE A 80 -18.54 7.39 -1.08
N LEU A 81 -17.43 6.63 -1.12
CA LEU A 81 -17.43 5.23 -0.68
C LEU A 81 -17.61 5.11 0.84
N ARG A 82 -17.16 6.12 1.58
CA ARG A 82 -17.22 6.17 3.05
C ARG A 82 -18.54 6.70 3.58
N SER A 83 -19.31 7.45 2.78
CA SER A 83 -20.56 8.06 3.22
C SER A 83 -21.70 7.06 3.42
N SER A 84 -21.61 5.87 2.83
CA SER A 84 -22.60 4.80 3.02
C SER A 84 -21.94 3.43 3.07
N LEU A 85 -22.31 2.64 4.08
CA LEU A 85 -21.89 1.24 4.20
C LEU A 85 -22.42 0.38 3.03
N ARG A 86 -23.57 0.73 2.46
CA ARG A 86 -24.15 0.00 1.31
C ARG A 86 -23.34 0.24 0.06
N LEU A 87 -22.90 1.48 -0.16
CA LEU A 87 -21.99 1.82 -1.25
C LEU A 87 -20.64 1.14 -1.04
N GLY A 88 -20.06 1.22 0.16
CA GLY A 88 -18.81 0.54 0.49
C GLY A 88 -18.85 -0.97 0.23
N TYR A 89 -19.96 -1.64 0.57
CA TYR A 89 -20.16 -3.06 0.27
C TYR A 89 -20.36 -3.34 -1.23
N ARG A 90 -21.12 -2.48 -1.94
CA ARG A 90 -21.33 -2.63 -3.39
C ARG A 90 -20.03 -2.50 -4.16
N PHE A 91 -19.13 -1.64 -3.70
CA PHE A 91 -17.81 -1.36 -4.29
C PHE A 91 -16.67 -2.13 -3.64
N SER A 92 -16.95 -3.14 -2.80
CA SER A 92 -15.89 -4.00 -2.25
C SER A 92 -15.45 -5.09 -3.23
N SER A 93 -15.89 -5.04 -4.49
CA SER A 93 -15.48 -6.02 -5.50
C SER A 93 -14.00 -5.79 -5.85
N ARG A 94 -13.25 -6.88 -5.92
CA ARG A 94 -11.80 -6.83 -6.22
C ARG A 94 -11.53 -6.16 -7.57
N SER A 95 -12.37 -6.43 -8.57
CA SER A 95 -12.29 -5.82 -9.91
C SER A 95 -12.44 -4.29 -9.86
N PHE A 96 -13.40 -3.77 -9.08
CA PHE A 96 -13.57 -2.32 -8.95
C PHE A 96 -12.39 -1.68 -8.22
N LEU A 97 -11.93 -2.28 -7.11
CA LEU A 97 -10.83 -1.71 -6.33
C LEU A 97 -9.50 -1.73 -7.10
N THR A 98 -9.25 -2.76 -7.93
CA THR A 98 -8.08 -2.79 -8.81
C THR A 98 -8.17 -1.72 -9.90
N GLU A 99 -9.36 -1.45 -10.45
CA GLU A 99 -9.57 -0.35 -11.41
C GLU A 99 -9.43 1.03 -10.77
N LEU A 100 -9.88 1.18 -9.52
CA LEU A 100 -9.70 2.41 -8.76
C LEU A 100 -8.21 2.70 -8.50
N LEU A 101 -7.45 1.68 -8.13
CA LEU A 101 -5.99 1.78 -7.99
C LEU A 101 -5.32 2.06 -9.32
N GLU A 102 -5.70 1.35 -10.39
CA GLU A 102 -5.22 1.61 -11.74
C GLU A 102 -5.49 3.07 -12.14
N ALA A 103 -6.70 3.59 -11.97
CA ALA A 103 -7.02 4.97 -12.31
C ALA A 103 -6.24 6.00 -11.47
N ALA A 104 -5.96 5.69 -10.19
CA ALA A 104 -5.19 6.56 -9.31
C ALA A 104 -3.71 6.61 -9.70
N PHE A 105 -3.12 5.47 -10.04
CA PHE A 105 -1.68 5.31 -10.24
C PHE A 105 -1.24 5.24 -11.71
N ALA A 106 -2.15 5.04 -12.66
CA ALA A 106 -1.83 4.96 -14.09
C ALA A 106 -0.96 6.14 -14.58
N PRO A 107 -1.29 7.42 -14.27
CA PRO A 107 -0.44 8.53 -14.70
C PRO A 107 1.00 8.43 -14.16
N THR A 108 1.16 7.91 -12.95
CA THR A 108 2.48 7.68 -12.34
C THR A 108 3.17 6.49 -12.99
N TRP A 109 2.45 5.39 -13.22
CA TRP A 109 3.03 4.23 -13.90
C TRP A 109 3.43 4.55 -15.34
N ASP A 110 2.69 5.37 -16.08
CA ASP A 110 3.01 5.78 -17.46
C ASP A 110 4.39 6.44 -17.58
N VAL A 111 4.78 7.21 -16.56
CA VAL A 111 6.05 7.96 -16.58
C VAL A 111 7.20 7.18 -15.95
N TRP A 112 6.91 6.41 -14.91
CA TRP A 112 7.95 5.80 -14.08
C TRP A 112 8.18 4.32 -14.38
N TYR A 113 7.18 3.60 -14.89
CA TYR A 113 7.29 2.15 -15.06
C TYR A 113 8.24 1.79 -16.22
N GLY A 114 9.23 0.96 -15.93
CA GLY A 114 10.21 0.47 -16.92
C GLY A 114 11.27 1.48 -17.34
N ARG A 115 11.28 2.70 -16.78
CA ARG A 115 12.32 3.70 -17.05
C ARG A 115 13.37 3.72 -15.95
N ARG A 116 14.62 3.98 -16.31
CA ARG A 116 15.69 4.12 -15.33
C ARG A 116 15.56 5.46 -14.59
N ARG A 117 15.98 5.51 -13.32
CA ARG A 117 15.88 6.73 -12.48
C ARG A 117 16.47 7.96 -13.19
N HIS A 118 17.64 7.82 -13.82
CA HIS A 118 18.30 8.93 -14.52
C HIS A 118 17.60 9.36 -15.81
N GLU A 119 16.78 8.51 -16.43
CA GLU A 119 16.00 8.84 -17.62
C GLU A 119 14.77 9.69 -17.26
N VAL A 120 14.14 9.38 -16.14
CA VAL A 120 12.98 10.15 -15.64
C VAL A 120 13.41 11.41 -14.91
N MET A 121 14.55 11.34 -14.22
CA MET A 121 15.07 12.38 -13.35
C MET A 121 16.51 12.74 -13.73
N PRO A 122 16.73 13.42 -14.87
CA PRO A 122 18.07 13.79 -15.28
C PRO A 122 18.72 14.77 -14.30
N HIS A 123 17.95 15.58 -13.54
CA HIS A 123 18.48 16.60 -12.63
C HIS A 123 17.75 16.57 -11.28
N GLN A 124 18.49 16.31 -10.19
CA GLN A 124 17.98 16.20 -8.82
C GLN A 124 17.26 17.47 -8.32
N LYS A 125 17.57 18.64 -8.89
CA LYS A 125 16.90 19.91 -8.56
C LYS A 125 15.45 19.97 -9.04
N ASP A 126 15.10 19.16 -10.05
CA ASP A 126 13.74 19.11 -10.60
C ASP A 126 12.80 18.17 -9.81
N LEU A 127 13.33 17.42 -8.83
CA LEU A 127 12.53 16.57 -7.93
C LEU A 127 11.53 17.36 -7.08
N LEU A 128 11.79 18.66 -6.89
CA LEU A 128 10.98 19.53 -6.06
C LEU A 128 9.87 20.25 -6.84
N ASP A 129 9.72 20.03 -8.16
CA ASP A 129 8.59 20.60 -8.88
C ASP A 129 7.37 19.64 -8.78
N PRO A 130 6.41 19.88 -7.88
CA PRO A 130 5.22 19.05 -7.76
C PRO A 130 4.39 19.01 -9.05
N LYS A 131 4.60 19.94 -10.00
CA LYS A 131 3.93 19.93 -11.30
C LYS A 131 4.47 18.87 -12.25
N ARG A 132 5.68 18.35 -12.00
CA ARG A 132 6.30 17.30 -12.82
C ARG A 132 5.97 15.89 -12.36
N ILE A 133 5.48 15.71 -11.13
CA ILE A 133 5.06 14.39 -10.66
C ILE A 133 3.69 14.11 -11.28
N PRO A 134 3.60 13.15 -12.22
CA PRO A 134 2.34 12.82 -12.86
C PRO A 134 1.40 12.12 -11.88
N GLY A 135 0.13 12.48 -11.96
CA GLY A 135 -0.92 12.01 -11.06
C GLY A 135 -1.35 13.06 -10.06
N ASP A 136 -2.28 12.68 -9.20
CA ASP A 136 -2.80 13.51 -8.12
C ASP A 136 -2.30 12.92 -6.80
N PRO A 137 -1.31 13.55 -6.13
CA PRO A 137 -0.69 12.98 -4.93
C PRO A 137 -1.69 12.89 -3.77
N ASP A 138 -2.65 13.81 -3.68
CA ASP A 138 -3.68 13.80 -2.65
C ASP A 138 -4.64 12.62 -2.85
N PHE A 139 -5.05 12.38 -4.11
CA PHE A 139 -5.90 11.24 -4.44
C PHE A 139 -5.18 9.90 -4.22
N GLN A 140 -3.93 9.78 -4.68
CA GLN A 140 -3.11 8.58 -4.49
C GLN A 140 -2.88 8.27 -3.02
N GLY A 141 -2.49 9.28 -2.23
CA GLY A 141 -2.33 9.17 -0.79
C GLY A 141 -3.64 8.76 -0.09
N ALA A 142 -4.77 9.35 -0.50
CA ALA A 142 -6.08 9.00 0.04
C ALA A 142 -6.49 7.55 -0.28
N VAL A 143 -6.16 7.06 -1.49
CA VAL A 143 -6.37 5.65 -1.87
C VAL A 143 -5.53 4.75 -0.98
N LEU A 144 -4.22 4.99 -0.88
CA LEU A 144 -3.31 4.17 -0.07
C LEU A 144 -3.66 4.19 1.43
N ALA A 145 -4.21 5.29 1.94
CA ALA A 145 -4.66 5.39 3.32
C ALA A 145 -5.94 4.58 3.61
N CYS A 146 -6.59 4.00 2.60
CA CYS A 146 -7.77 3.18 2.82
C CYS A 146 -7.40 1.81 3.42
N PRO A 147 -8.12 1.33 4.46
CA PRO A 147 -7.77 0.11 5.19
C PRO A 147 -7.96 -1.18 4.37
N TRP A 148 -8.67 -1.12 3.25
CA TRP A 148 -8.86 -2.25 2.34
C TRP A 148 -7.71 -2.38 1.33
N VAL A 149 -6.88 -1.34 1.17
CA VAL A 149 -5.71 -1.40 0.29
C VAL A 149 -4.65 -2.29 0.94
N ASN A 150 -4.16 -3.25 0.17
CA ASN A 150 -3.07 -4.12 0.55
C ASN A 150 -2.11 -4.27 -0.65
N VAL A 151 -0.89 -4.68 -0.36
CA VAL A 151 0.18 -4.83 -1.36
C VAL A 151 -0.26 -5.73 -2.53
N GLY A 152 -0.95 -6.83 -2.24
CA GLY A 152 -1.43 -7.75 -3.28
C GLY A 152 -2.40 -7.10 -4.26
N LEU A 153 -3.29 -6.22 -3.78
CA LEU A 153 -4.22 -5.47 -4.60
C LEU A 153 -3.51 -4.42 -5.48
N VAL A 154 -2.49 -3.75 -4.93
CA VAL A 154 -1.67 -2.78 -5.67
C VAL A 154 -0.89 -3.46 -6.78
N LEU A 155 -0.26 -4.61 -6.50
CA LEU A 155 0.46 -5.40 -7.50
C LEU A 155 -0.46 -5.93 -8.59
N GLU A 156 -1.67 -6.38 -8.24
CA GLU A 156 -2.65 -6.82 -9.24
C GLU A 156 -3.11 -5.67 -10.14
N ALA A 157 -3.39 -4.50 -9.56
CA ALA A 157 -3.74 -3.31 -10.32
C ALA A 157 -2.60 -2.89 -11.27
N GLN A 158 -1.35 -2.95 -10.79
CA GLN A 158 -0.17 -2.69 -11.60
C GLN A 158 -0.04 -3.70 -12.75
N GLN A 159 -0.13 -5.01 -12.46
CA GLN A 159 -0.08 -6.05 -13.49
C GLN A 159 -1.19 -5.89 -14.53
N LYS A 160 -2.41 -5.55 -14.09
CA LYS A 160 -3.55 -5.27 -14.97
C LYS A 160 -3.25 -4.07 -15.88
N TRP A 161 -2.73 -2.99 -15.32
CA TRP A 161 -2.28 -1.81 -16.07
C TRP A 161 -1.16 -2.16 -17.06
N CYS A 162 -0.15 -2.94 -16.64
CA CYS A 162 0.95 -3.39 -17.51
C CYS A 162 0.43 -4.19 -18.71
N ARG A 163 -0.52 -5.11 -18.51
CA ARG A 163 -1.12 -5.87 -19.62
C ARG A 163 -1.88 -4.99 -20.60
N ARG A 164 -2.48 -3.89 -20.11
CA ARG A 164 -3.29 -2.97 -20.91
C ARG A 164 -2.44 -1.94 -21.66
N ASN A 165 -1.45 -1.35 -21.00
CA ASN A 165 -0.66 -0.23 -21.52
C ASN A 165 0.78 -0.62 -21.89
N GLY A 166 1.36 -1.57 -21.16
CA GLY A 166 2.71 -2.07 -21.37
C GLY A 166 2.77 -3.22 -22.36
N GLY A 167 2.20 -3.04 -23.56
CA GLY A 167 2.34 -4.02 -24.64
C GLY A 167 3.80 -4.51 -24.79
N PRO A 168 4.04 -5.72 -25.34
CA PRO A 168 5.32 -6.44 -25.26
C PRO A 168 6.58 -5.66 -25.67
N GLY A 169 6.44 -4.49 -26.31
CA GLY A 169 7.54 -3.60 -26.65
C GLY A 169 8.06 -2.68 -25.55
N MET A 170 7.34 -2.36 -24.46
CA MET A 170 7.83 -1.32 -23.53
C MET A 170 8.88 -1.79 -22.52
N LEU A 171 8.81 -3.04 -22.07
CA LEU A 171 9.88 -3.66 -21.27
C LEU A 171 11.10 -4.03 -22.14
N LEU A 172 10.87 -4.34 -23.42
CA LEU A 172 11.92 -4.70 -24.38
C LEU A 172 12.61 -3.50 -25.04
N ALA A 173 11.94 -2.35 -25.18
CA ALA A 173 12.51 -1.17 -25.82
C ALA A 173 13.61 -0.51 -24.96
N ASN A 174 13.46 -0.55 -23.64
CA ASN A 174 14.45 0.01 -22.70
C ASN A 174 15.56 -0.98 -22.34
N SER A 175 15.44 -2.23 -22.79
CA SER A 175 16.50 -3.25 -22.76
C SER A 175 17.16 -3.36 -24.14
N THR A 176 17.36 -2.23 -24.85
CA THR A 176 18.33 -2.19 -25.93
C THR A 176 19.72 -2.45 -25.31
N PRO A 177 20.35 -3.61 -25.56
CA PRO A 177 21.66 -3.86 -25.02
C PRO A 177 22.63 -2.83 -25.64
N PRO A 178 23.56 -2.25 -24.86
CA PRO A 178 24.64 -1.47 -25.44
C PRO A 178 25.34 -2.37 -26.46
N SER A 179 25.48 -1.89 -27.70
CA SER A 179 25.97 -2.63 -28.86
C SER A 179 27.07 -3.64 -28.52
N ALA A 180 26.67 -4.88 -28.26
CA ALA A 180 27.58 -6.01 -28.08
C ALA A 180 27.41 -6.89 -29.30
N THR A 181 28.46 -6.88 -30.11
CA THR A 181 28.71 -7.76 -31.25
C THR A 181 28.27 -9.19 -30.96
N VAL A 182 27.44 -9.70 -31.87
CA VAL A 182 27.00 -11.08 -32.04
C VAL A 182 28.13 -12.07 -31.74
N ASN A 183 27.91 -12.94 -30.75
CA ASN A 183 28.34 -14.33 -30.74
C ASN A 183 27.47 -15.12 -29.76
N GLN A 184 26.45 -15.80 -30.30
CA GLN A 184 25.49 -16.61 -29.55
C GLN A 184 26.15 -17.91 -29.07
N GLY A 185 26.54 -17.93 -27.80
CA GLY A 185 26.66 -19.16 -27.00
C GLY A 185 25.38 -19.33 -26.19
N LEU A 186 24.79 -20.54 -26.25
CA LEU A 186 23.60 -20.96 -25.52
C LEU A 186 23.83 -20.79 -24.01
N THR A 187 23.50 -19.62 -23.47
CA THR A 187 23.64 -19.30 -22.06
C THR A 187 22.38 -19.71 -21.32
N ASP A 188 22.61 -20.38 -20.18
CA ASP A 188 21.60 -20.87 -19.25
C ASP A 188 20.62 -19.76 -18.86
N ALA A 189 19.32 -20.08 -18.90
CA ALA A 189 18.25 -19.13 -18.55
C ALA A 189 18.41 -18.60 -17.11
N ALA A 190 19.05 -19.38 -16.23
CA ALA A 190 19.42 -18.94 -14.88
C ALA A 190 20.46 -17.81 -14.89
N ALA A 191 21.49 -17.89 -15.74
CA ALA A 191 22.52 -16.86 -15.84
C ALA A 191 21.97 -15.56 -16.44
N ARG A 192 21.04 -15.66 -17.39
CA ARG A 192 20.30 -14.51 -17.94
C ARG A 192 19.39 -13.85 -16.91
N PHE A 193 18.68 -14.65 -16.10
CA PHE A 193 17.90 -14.12 -14.99
C PHE A 193 18.79 -13.41 -13.98
N GLU A 194 19.98 -13.93 -13.68
CA GLU A 194 20.93 -13.33 -12.73
C GLU A 194 21.58 -12.05 -13.25
N GLU A 195 21.76 -11.92 -14.57
CA GLU A 195 22.25 -10.73 -15.24
C GLU A 195 21.16 -9.64 -15.32
N ASP A 196 19.94 -10.00 -15.75
CA ASP A 196 18.76 -9.11 -15.69
C ASP A 196 18.42 -8.70 -14.24
N TRP A 197 18.66 -9.58 -13.26
CA TRP A 197 18.43 -9.31 -11.83
C TRP A 197 19.42 -8.30 -11.25
N LYS A 198 20.68 -8.30 -11.71
CA LYS A 198 21.68 -7.28 -11.33
C LYS A 198 21.29 -5.89 -11.85
N ASP A 199 20.66 -5.82 -13.01
CA ASP A 199 20.15 -4.56 -13.59
C ASP A 199 18.85 -4.09 -12.91
N VAL A 200 17.98 -5.01 -12.45
CA VAL A 200 16.74 -4.68 -11.72
C VAL A 200 17.02 -4.13 -10.31
N VAL A 201 18.06 -4.64 -9.62
CA VAL A 201 18.48 -4.16 -8.29
C VAL A 201 18.96 -2.70 -8.31
N LEU A 202 19.37 -2.17 -9.46
CA LEU A 202 19.80 -0.78 -9.63
C LEU A 202 18.66 0.23 -9.90
N VAL A 203 17.40 -0.21 -10.06
CA VAL A 203 16.34 0.60 -10.70
C VAL A 203 15.16 1.00 -9.78
N HIS A 204 15.19 0.77 -8.48
CA HIS A 204 13.96 0.93 -7.67
C HIS A 204 14.00 2.04 -6.60
N SER A 205 13.50 3.23 -6.99
CA SER A 205 13.17 4.36 -6.11
C SER A 205 11.86 5.00 -6.61
N TRP A 206 10.73 4.70 -5.96
CA TRP A 206 9.47 5.42 -6.12
C TRP A 206 9.54 6.68 -5.26
N GLY A 207 9.42 7.86 -5.89
CA GLY A 207 9.67 9.18 -5.29
C GLY A 207 8.70 9.65 -4.20
N ALA A 208 8.46 8.85 -3.16
CA ALA A 208 7.93 9.34 -1.90
C ALA A 208 9.09 9.86 -1.04
N SER A 209 9.48 11.13 -1.23
CA SER A 209 10.53 11.72 -0.39
C SER A 209 10.04 11.80 1.06
N LEU A 210 10.58 10.90 1.89
CA LEU A 210 10.34 10.87 3.32
C LEU A 210 11.09 12.06 3.95
N ARG A 211 10.48 12.73 4.94
CA ARG A 211 11.12 13.87 5.61
C ARG A 211 12.45 13.42 6.26
N PRO A 212 13.47 14.29 6.36
CA PRO A 212 14.77 13.96 6.97
C PRO A 212 14.67 13.39 8.40
N GLU A 213 13.62 13.73 9.14
CA GLU A 213 13.35 13.26 10.51
C GLU A 213 12.79 11.81 10.57
N MET A 214 12.50 11.19 9.43
CA MET A 214 11.83 9.89 9.36
C MET A 214 12.74 8.67 9.51
N TRP A 215 14.07 8.83 9.49
CA TRP A 215 14.99 7.69 9.57
C TRP A 215 14.79 6.89 10.86
N GLU A 216 14.43 7.54 11.98
CA GLU A 216 14.12 6.86 13.24
C GLU A 216 12.90 5.93 13.12
N LEU A 217 11.89 6.36 12.36
CA LEU A 217 10.64 5.64 12.17
C LEU A 217 10.85 4.42 11.27
N THR A 218 11.61 4.61 10.19
CA THR A 218 12.03 3.50 9.30
C THR A 218 13.03 2.56 9.98
N GLY A 219 13.88 3.09 10.87
CA GLY A 219 14.84 2.30 11.66
C GLY A 219 14.13 1.40 12.68
N ARG A 220 13.13 1.92 13.40
CA ARG A 220 12.25 1.09 14.24
C ARG A 220 11.44 0.10 13.41
N GLY A 221 10.99 0.51 12.22
CA GLY A 221 10.34 -0.37 11.25
C GLY A 221 11.23 -1.56 10.89
N TYR A 222 12.49 -1.30 10.53
CA TYR A 222 13.50 -2.34 10.26
C TYR A 222 13.65 -3.31 11.42
N ASP A 223 13.77 -2.79 12.65
CA ASP A 223 13.92 -3.65 13.84
C ASP A 223 12.69 -4.53 14.08
N ASN A 224 11.50 -3.97 13.91
CA ASN A 224 10.25 -4.73 14.02
C ASN A 224 10.12 -5.80 12.93
N ILE A 225 10.57 -5.50 11.71
CA ILE A 225 10.60 -6.45 10.60
C ILE A 225 11.62 -7.55 10.88
N ALA A 226 12.79 -7.19 11.41
CA ALA A 226 13.83 -8.15 11.74
C ALA A 226 13.43 -9.08 12.89
N ALA A 227 12.60 -8.60 13.80
CA ALA A 227 11.99 -9.37 14.88
C ALA A 227 10.71 -10.12 14.46
N ALA A 228 10.19 -9.91 13.24
CA ALA A 228 8.93 -10.50 12.82
C ALA A 228 9.06 -12.03 12.66
N SER A 229 8.07 -12.76 13.16
CA SER A 229 8.02 -14.22 13.03
C SER A 229 7.69 -14.68 11.61
N ASP A 230 6.98 -13.84 10.83
CA ASP A 230 6.64 -14.09 9.44
C ASP A 230 7.71 -13.48 8.51
N ARG A 231 8.54 -14.35 7.95
CA ARG A 231 9.71 -13.97 7.17
C ARG A 231 9.41 -13.64 5.71
N GLN A 232 8.32 -14.18 5.16
CA GLN A 232 7.85 -13.77 3.83
C GLN A 232 7.29 -12.36 3.88
N LEU A 233 6.53 -12.05 4.93
CA LEU A 233 6.07 -10.69 5.18
C LEU A 233 7.26 -9.73 5.38
N ALA A 234 8.28 -10.15 6.13
CA ALA A 234 9.47 -9.35 6.34
C ALA A 234 10.20 -9.00 5.03
N LEU A 235 10.37 -9.98 4.14
CA LEU A 235 10.93 -9.78 2.80
C LEU A 235 10.14 -8.76 1.99
N VAL A 236 8.82 -8.89 1.94
CA VAL A 236 7.96 -7.98 1.17
C VAL A 236 8.05 -6.56 1.72
N ILE A 237 8.06 -6.39 3.04
CA ILE A 237 8.17 -5.06 3.65
C ILE A 237 9.57 -4.48 3.38
N PHE A 238 10.63 -5.27 3.45
CA PHE A 238 11.99 -4.83 3.11
C PHE A 238 12.09 -4.37 1.66
N LEU A 239 11.54 -5.16 0.73
CA LEU A 239 11.50 -4.82 -0.68
C LEU A 239 10.76 -3.51 -0.91
N LEU A 240 9.62 -3.32 -0.25
CA LEU A 240 8.86 -2.06 -0.33
C LEU A 240 9.64 -0.88 0.21
N LEU A 241 10.30 -1.02 1.37
CA LEU A 241 11.12 0.05 1.95
C LEU A 241 12.31 0.42 1.06
N ALA A 242 12.96 -0.59 0.47
CA ALA A 242 14.03 -0.39 -0.50
C ALA A 242 13.50 0.31 -1.76
N GLN A 243 12.34 -0.11 -2.26
CA GLN A 243 11.66 0.51 -3.41
C GLN A 243 11.30 1.96 -3.16
N MET A 244 11.00 2.33 -1.92
CA MET A 244 10.64 3.70 -1.54
C MET A 244 11.84 4.61 -1.26
N ASP A 245 13.07 4.16 -1.55
CA ASP A 245 14.30 4.91 -1.25
C ASP A 245 14.42 5.27 0.25
N ALA A 246 13.78 4.49 1.13
CA ALA A 246 13.59 4.86 2.55
C ALA A 246 14.90 4.89 3.34
N PHE A 247 15.94 4.23 2.82
CA PHE A 247 17.27 4.14 3.44
C PHE A 247 18.22 5.27 2.98
N SER A 248 17.88 6.02 1.92
CA SER A 248 18.73 7.10 1.38
C SER A 248 19.02 8.22 2.37
N HIS A 249 18.14 8.41 3.36
CA HIS A 249 18.28 9.43 4.40
C HIS A 249 18.88 8.89 5.70
N TRP A 250 19.23 7.60 5.76
CA TRP A 250 19.81 7.05 6.97
C TRP A 250 21.23 7.55 7.17
N PRO A 251 21.60 7.89 8.42
CA PRO A 251 22.99 8.22 8.70
C PRO A 251 23.86 6.97 8.52
N LEU A 252 25.07 7.15 7.96
CA LEU A 252 26.00 6.06 7.62
C LEU A 252 26.22 5.07 8.76
N PHE A 253 26.40 5.55 10.00
CA PHE A 253 26.62 4.69 11.16
C PHE A 253 25.45 3.71 11.40
N LEU A 254 24.22 4.12 11.08
CA LEU A 254 23.03 3.27 11.25
C LEU A 254 22.97 2.23 10.15
N ILE A 255 23.30 2.60 8.91
CA ILE A 255 23.40 1.67 7.79
C ILE A 255 24.42 0.58 8.12
N GLU A 256 25.61 0.97 8.59
CA GLU A 256 26.68 0.04 9.01
C GLU A 256 26.22 -0.87 10.16
N GLN A 257 25.60 -0.29 11.20
CA GLN A 257 25.06 -1.07 12.32
C GLN A 257 24.02 -2.11 11.87
N LYS A 258 23.09 -1.72 10.98
CA LYS A 258 22.05 -2.65 10.48
C LYS A 258 22.63 -3.67 9.50
N LEU A 259 23.64 -3.31 8.73
CA LEU A 259 24.36 -4.21 7.84
C LEU A 259 25.08 -5.30 8.63
N ASP A 260 25.77 -4.94 9.71
CA ASP A 260 26.42 -5.90 10.59
C ASP A 260 25.40 -6.81 11.28
N ALA A 261 24.26 -6.27 11.72
CA ALA A 261 23.16 -7.07 12.25
C ALA A 261 22.60 -8.05 11.21
N ALA A 262 22.44 -7.63 9.95
CA ALA A 262 21.99 -8.49 8.85
C ALA A 262 23.01 -9.62 8.57
N ARG A 263 24.32 -9.32 8.57
CA ARG A 263 25.39 -10.33 8.41
C ARG A 263 25.40 -11.34 9.55
N GLN A 264 25.24 -10.88 10.80
CA GLN A 264 25.13 -11.77 11.96
C GLN A 264 23.90 -12.68 11.86
N LEU A 265 22.74 -12.11 11.49
CA LEU A 265 21.52 -12.88 11.27
C LEU A 265 21.70 -13.89 10.13
N GLN A 266 22.34 -13.52 9.02
CA GLN A 266 22.66 -14.43 7.92
C GLN A 266 23.47 -15.65 8.36
N GLN A 267 24.45 -15.47 9.26
CA GLN A 267 25.28 -16.57 9.76
C GLN A 267 24.50 -17.52 10.68
N THR A 268 23.67 -16.96 11.55
CA THR A 268 22.88 -17.70 12.55
C THR A 268 21.56 -18.27 12.02
N ALA A 269 21.06 -17.76 10.89
CA ALA A 269 19.75 -18.11 10.38
C ALA A 269 19.73 -19.50 9.70
N PRO A 270 18.56 -20.18 9.71
CA PRO A 270 18.37 -21.42 8.97
C PRO A 270 18.68 -21.22 7.47
N PRO A 271 19.06 -22.29 6.74
CA PRO A 271 19.46 -22.18 5.33
C PRO A 271 18.44 -21.48 4.43
N ALA A 272 17.14 -21.67 4.68
CA ALA A 272 16.05 -21.06 3.91
C ALA A 272 16.01 -19.52 4.04
N ASP A 273 16.65 -18.96 5.07
CA ASP A 273 16.52 -17.57 5.47
C ASP A 273 17.78 -16.76 5.25
N ARG A 274 18.90 -17.43 4.94
CA ARG A 274 20.16 -16.79 4.61
C ARG A 274 20.03 -15.87 3.40
N LEU A 275 19.20 -16.26 2.42
CA LEU A 275 18.96 -15.46 1.22
C LEU A 275 18.25 -14.14 1.52
N LEU A 276 17.32 -14.11 2.47
CA LEU A 276 16.68 -12.86 2.92
C LEU A 276 17.72 -11.92 3.54
N TRP A 277 18.54 -12.42 4.46
CA TRP A 277 19.53 -11.58 5.13
C TRP A 277 20.69 -11.15 4.23
N GLN A 278 21.06 -12.02 3.29
CA GLN A 278 21.99 -11.66 2.21
C GLN A 278 21.41 -10.52 1.37
N PHE A 279 20.15 -10.63 0.94
CA PHE A 279 19.47 -9.60 0.18
C PHE A 279 19.40 -8.27 0.96
N ALA A 280 18.97 -8.31 2.22
CA ALA A 280 18.91 -7.12 3.08
C ALA A 280 20.30 -6.47 3.22
N GLY A 281 21.35 -7.27 3.38
CA GLY A 281 22.73 -6.81 3.42
C GLY A 281 23.17 -6.12 2.12
N THR A 282 22.94 -6.76 0.97
CA THR A 282 23.28 -6.18 -0.34
C THR A 282 22.53 -4.87 -0.60
N VAL A 283 21.26 -4.77 -0.20
CA VAL A 283 20.51 -3.52 -0.30
C VAL A 283 21.19 -2.43 0.52
N LEU A 284 21.48 -2.68 1.80
CA LEU A 284 22.12 -1.70 2.68
C LEU A 284 23.54 -1.31 2.22
N GLU A 285 24.32 -2.24 1.68
CA GLU A 285 25.65 -1.98 1.10
C GLU A 285 25.57 -0.96 -0.04
N ASN A 286 24.61 -1.13 -0.96
CA ASN A 286 24.41 -0.20 -2.07
C ASN A 286 24.10 1.23 -1.59
N TYR A 287 23.37 1.38 -0.47
CA TYR A 287 23.11 2.69 0.14
C TYR A 287 24.33 3.26 0.87
N GLY A 288 25.09 2.42 1.55
CA GLY A 288 26.32 2.82 2.26
C GLY A 288 27.39 3.34 1.30
N ASP A 289 27.60 2.65 0.17
CA ASP A 289 28.61 3.04 -0.81
C ASP A 289 28.21 4.29 -1.59
N GLY A 290 26.92 4.48 -1.89
CA GLY A 290 26.40 5.71 -2.48
C GLY A 290 26.64 6.95 -1.63
N ALA A 291 26.65 6.81 -0.30
CA ALA A 291 26.96 7.89 0.64
C ALA A 291 28.47 8.16 0.81
N ARG A 292 29.33 7.21 0.41
CA ARG A 292 30.80 7.34 0.48
C ARG A 292 31.42 7.95 -0.77
N LEU A 293 30.68 8.04 -1.88
CA LEU A 293 31.15 8.73 -3.08
C LEU A 293 31.39 10.22 -2.76
N PRO A 294 32.57 10.76 -3.05
CA PRO A 294 32.86 12.17 -2.81
C PRO A 294 31.85 13.01 -3.59
N LYS A 295 31.14 13.91 -2.90
CA LYS A 295 30.32 14.91 -3.56
C LYS A 295 31.22 15.62 -4.57
N PRO A 296 30.83 15.72 -5.87
CA PRO A 296 31.62 16.46 -6.83
C PRO A 296 31.83 17.86 -6.25
N ASN A 297 33.11 18.23 -6.07
CA ASN A 297 33.49 19.54 -5.55
C ASN A 297 32.87 20.60 -6.48
N GLY A 298 31.80 21.21 -6.02
CA GLY A 298 31.17 22.40 -6.62
C GLY A 298 31.63 23.64 -5.89
#